data_AF-A0A2V3JPH8-F1
#
_entry.id   AF-A0A2V3JPH8-F1
#
_cell.length_a   1.000
_cell.length_b   1.000
_cell.length_c   1.000
_cell.angle_alpha   90.00
_cell.angle_beta   90.00
_cell.angle_gamma   90.00
#
_symmetry.space_group_name_H-M   'P 1'
#
loop_
_entity.id
_entity.type
_entity.pdbx_description
1 polymer ?
#
loop_
_entity_poly.entity_id
_entity_poly.type
_entity_poly.pdbx_seq_one_letter_code
_entity_poly.pdbx_strand_id
1 'polypeptide(L)'
;MSEKEPVIVVAGDVTVDWFMYPVDTGDEGGNWRQHTSSHADALPDGAALLTKFTKQSLEVEGIPARVTGPPLSESLRDIPPEKVIHSNVMLDRFQVRGGEEKVLRISKSFGYIGSGSGSPQSLPPEHDFEDADIIVLDDAGNGF
;
A
#
# COMPACT_ATOMS: atom_id res chain seq x y z
N MET A 1 4.47 -25.33 31.02
CA MET A 1 3.89 -23.99 30.81
C MET A 1 3.82 -23.82 29.31
N SER A 2 2.66 -23.53 28.70
CA SER A 2 2.68 -23.23 27.26
C SER A 2 3.41 -21.89 27.10
N GLU A 3 4.37 -21.82 26.19
CA GLU A 3 4.96 -20.52 25.86
C GLU A 3 3.85 -19.65 25.28
N LYS A 4 3.70 -18.43 25.81
CA LYS A 4 2.77 -17.44 25.28
C LYS A 4 3.28 -17.08 23.88
N GLU A 5 2.38 -17.10 22.90
CA GLU A 5 2.70 -16.63 21.56
C GLU A 5 3.01 -15.11 21.60
N PRO A 6 4.18 -14.66 21.12
CA PRO A 6 4.54 -13.25 21.12
C PRO A 6 3.54 -12.41 20.33
N VAL A 7 3.22 -11.22 20.83
CA VAL A 7 2.36 -10.24 20.17
C VAL A 7 3.23 -9.15 19.55
N ILE A 8 3.14 -9.00 18.23
CA ILE A 8 3.80 -7.97 17.45
C ILE A 8 2.75 -6.96 17.00
N VAL A 9 2.91 -5.70 17.40
CA VAL A 9 2.05 -4.60 16.96
C VAL A 9 2.82 -3.76 15.94
N VAL A 10 2.26 -3.60 14.75
CA VAL A 10 2.72 -2.64 13.76
C VAL A 10 1.90 -1.37 13.89
N ALA A 11 2.56 -0.22 13.93
CA ALA A 11 1.91 1.07 14.03
C ALA A 11 2.65 2.09 13.17
N GLY A 12 1.94 3.10 12.68
CA GLY A 12 2.54 4.13 11.83
C GLY A 12 1.56 4.69 10.82
N ASP A 13 2.12 5.41 9.86
CA ASP A 13 1.34 6.02 8.79
C ASP A 13 0.77 4.96 7.86
N VAL A 14 -0.49 5.15 7.48
CA VAL A 14 -1.17 4.30 6.50
C VAL A 14 -1.38 5.12 5.24
N THR A 15 -1.04 4.52 4.11
CA THR A 15 -1.19 5.11 2.78
C THR A 15 -1.95 4.16 1.86
N VAL A 16 -2.59 4.75 0.86
CA VAL A 16 -3.09 4.03 -0.32
C VAL A 16 -2.30 4.51 -1.52
N ASP A 17 -1.56 3.61 -2.16
CA ASP A 17 -0.86 3.90 -3.39
C ASP A 17 -1.78 3.69 -4.59
N TRP A 18 -1.94 4.74 -5.39
CA TRP A 18 -2.66 4.75 -6.64
C TRP A 18 -1.69 4.68 -7.82
N PHE A 19 -1.71 3.53 -8.50
CA PHE A 19 -0.92 3.26 -9.69
C PHE A 19 -1.76 3.42 -10.94
N MET A 20 -1.54 4.49 -11.70
CA MET A 20 -2.16 4.68 -13.02
C MET A 20 -1.25 4.13 -14.12
N TYR A 21 -1.77 3.34 -15.05
CA TYR A 21 -0.96 2.71 -16.10
C TYR A 21 -1.69 2.53 -17.44
N PRO A 22 -0.95 2.50 -18.56
CA PRO A 22 -1.52 2.33 -19.88
C PRO A 22 -1.94 0.88 -20.15
N VAL A 23 -3.10 0.71 -20.77
CA VAL A 23 -3.60 -0.58 -21.28
C VAL A 23 -3.91 -0.43 -22.77
N ASP A 24 -3.37 -1.33 -23.58
CA ASP A 24 -3.61 -1.31 -25.02
C ASP A 24 -5.08 -1.65 -25.29
N THR A 25 -5.63 -0.99 -26.31
CA THR A 25 -6.99 -1.22 -26.77
C THR A 25 -6.95 -1.81 -28.18
N GLY A 26 -7.98 -2.57 -28.53
CA GLY A 26 -8.05 -3.33 -29.79
C GLY A 26 -9.22 -2.93 -30.70
N ASP A 27 -9.73 -1.70 -30.62
CA ASP A 27 -10.85 -1.26 -31.45
C ASP A 27 -10.38 -0.61 -32.76
N GLU A 28 -10.99 -0.98 -33.88
CA GLU A 28 -10.67 -0.51 -35.23
C GLU A 28 -11.56 0.68 -35.69
N GLY A 29 -12.59 1.07 -34.94
CA GLY A 29 -13.46 2.20 -35.29
C GLY A 29 -12.98 3.55 -34.72
N GLY A 30 -13.25 4.68 -35.38
CA GLY A 30 -12.78 6.04 -34.99
C GLY A 30 -13.40 6.65 -33.72
N ASN A 31 -13.26 5.98 -32.58
CA ASN A 31 -13.80 6.40 -31.28
C ASN A 31 -12.72 6.37 -30.17
N TRP A 32 -13.08 6.77 -28.95
CA TRP A 32 -12.13 6.87 -27.82
C TRP A 32 -11.40 5.55 -27.49
N ARG A 33 -11.94 4.40 -27.91
CA ARG A 33 -11.35 3.07 -27.74
C ARG A 33 -10.16 2.81 -28.68
N GLN A 34 -9.83 3.72 -29.60
CA GLN A 34 -8.56 3.66 -30.36
C GLN A 34 -7.39 4.28 -29.61
N HIS A 35 -7.65 5.03 -28.54
CA HIS A 35 -6.61 5.58 -27.69
C HIS A 35 -6.31 4.60 -26.54
N THR A 36 -5.05 4.54 -26.15
CA THR A 36 -4.59 3.77 -25.00
C THR A 36 -5.46 4.09 -23.79
N SER A 37 -6.05 3.06 -23.20
CA SER A 37 -6.84 3.18 -21.98
C SER A 37 -5.91 3.45 -20.79
N SER A 38 -6.41 4.15 -19.78
CA SER A 38 -5.72 4.28 -18.50
C SER A 38 -6.50 3.49 -17.46
N HIS A 39 -5.80 2.54 -16.84
CA HIS A 39 -6.31 1.84 -15.66
C HIS A 39 -5.62 2.40 -14.43
N ALA A 40 -6.26 2.24 -13.28
CA ALA A 40 -5.70 2.64 -12.00
C ALA A 40 -5.95 1.52 -10.99
N ASP A 41 -4.94 1.15 -10.21
CA ASP A 41 -5.06 0.22 -9.08
C ASP A 41 -4.69 0.91 -7.77
N ALA A 42 -5.47 0.65 -6.73
CA ALA A 42 -5.25 1.13 -5.38
C ALA A 42 -4.71 -0.03 -4.53
N LEU A 43 -3.52 0.15 -3.95
CA LEU A 43 -2.85 -0.86 -3.12
C LEU A 43 -2.56 -0.29 -1.73
N PRO A 44 -2.53 -1.16 -0.70
CA PRO A 44 -2.19 -0.71 0.64
C PRO A 44 -0.69 -0.45 0.71
N ASP A 45 -0.30 0.59 1.44
CA ASP A 45 1.10 0.94 1.69
C ASP A 45 1.28 1.40 3.16
N GLY A 46 2.52 1.68 3.55
CA GLY A 46 2.90 2.05 4.92
C GLY A 46 2.63 0.92 5.93
N ALA A 47 2.20 1.28 7.13
CA ALA A 47 2.05 0.37 8.26
C ALA A 47 1.12 -0.81 7.96
N ALA A 48 0.13 -0.63 7.09
CA ALA A 48 -0.78 -1.71 6.67
C ALA A 48 -0.09 -2.74 5.77
N LEU A 49 0.73 -2.30 4.82
CA LEU A 49 1.54 -3.21 3.99
C LEU A 49 2.63 -3.88 4.83
N LEU A 50 3.28 -3.14 5.73
CA LEU A 50 4.27 -3.68 6.64
C LEU A 50 3.67 -4.77 7.55
N THR A 51 2.46 -4.56 8.07
CA THR A 51 1.70 -5.58 8.82
C THR A 51 1.57 -6.88 8.02
N LYS A 52 1.25 -6.78 6.73
CA LYS A 52 1.12 -7.94 5.84
C LYS A 52 2.46 -8.63 5.61
N PHE A 53 3.53 -7.88 5.35
CA PHE A 53 4.87 -8.44 5.20
C PHE A 53 5.34 -9.14 6.46
N THR A 54 5.18 -8.54 7.64
CA THR A 54 5.55 -9.17 8.91
C THR A 54 4.81 -10.49 9.12
N LYS A 55 3.48 -10.52 8.89
CA LYS A 55 2.68 -11.76 8.95
C LYS A 55 3.24 -12.85 8.02
N GLN A 56 3.43 -12.50 6.74
CA GLN A 56 3.88 -13.46 5.74
C GLN A 56 5.30 -13.97 5.99
N SER A 57 6.21 -13.10 6.45
CA SER A 57 7.57 -13.50 6.80
C SER A 57 7.59 -14.51 7.96
N LEU A 58 6.80 -14.30 9.00
CA LEU A 58 6.71 -15.23 10.14
C LEU A 58 6.10 -16.56 9.72
N GLU A 59 5.07 -16.54 8.87
CA GLU A 59 4.45 -17.74 8.31
C GLU A 59 5.45 -18.56 7.48
N VAL A 60 6.20 -17.91 6.59
CA VAL A 60 7.22 -18.57 5.74
C VAL A 60 8.34 -19.19 6.58
N GLU A 61 8.77 -18.50 7.64
CA GLU A 61 9.83 -18.99 8.54
C GLU A 61 9.32 -19.95 9.63
N GLY A 62 8.01 -20.18 9.73
CA GLY A 62 7.40 -21.04 10.74
C GLY A 62 7.56 -20.53 12.17
N ILE A 63 7.67 -19.21 12.34
CA ILE A 63 7.82 -18.56 13.66
C ILE A 63 6.42 -18.25 14.21
N PRO A 64 6.02 -18.84 15.34
CA PRO A 64 4.72 -18.55 15.95
C PRO A 64 4.74 -17.17 16.58
N ALA A 65 3.91 -16.25 16.07
CA ALA A 65 3.68 -14.93 16.64
C ALA A 65 2.36 -14.35 16.10
N ARG A 66 1.64 -13.64 16.97
CA ARG A 66 0.43 -12.90 16.61
C ARG A 66 0.82 -11.49 16.15
N VAL A 67 0.52 -11.15 14.90
CA VAL A 67 0.75 -9.79 14.36
C VAL A 67 -0.57 -9.03 14.23
N THR A 68 -0.61 -7.81 14.73
CA THR A 68 -1.71 -6.85 14.54
C THR A 68 -1.18 -5.51 14.03
N GLY A 69 -2.02 -4.72 13.39
CA GLY A 69 -1.67 -3.40 12.86
C GLY A 69 -2.90 -2.68 12.33
N PRO A 70 -2.73 -1.54 11.62
CA PRO A 70 -3.84 -0.74 11.14
C PRO A 70 -4.68 -1.51 10.13
N PRO A 71 -6.03 -1.49 10.27
CA PRO A 71 -6.89 -2.15 9.31
C PRO A 71 -7.01 -1.31 8.04
N LEU A 72 -6.80 -1.94 6.89
CA LEU A 72 -7.27 -1.42 5.62
C LEU A 72 -8.35 -2.34 5.06
N SER A 73 -9.50 -1.76 4.73
CA SER A 73 -10.63 -2.51 4.15
C SER A 73 -10.25 -3.11 2.80
N GLU A 74 -10.94 -4.19 2.41
CA GLU A 74 -10.75 -4.80 1.08
C GLU A 74 -11.05 -3.83 -0.08
N SER A 75 -11.92 -2.84 0.13
CA SER A 75 -12.24 -1.83 -0.89
C SER A 75 -11.40 -0.55 -0.74
N LEU A 76 -10.09 -0.66 -0.98
CA LEU A 76 -9.15 0.47 -0.90
C LEU A 76 -9.52 1.65 -1.78
N ARG A 77 -10.20 1.39 -2.91
CA ARG A 77 -10.67 2.43 -3.84
C ARG A 77 -11.75 3.34 -3.25
N ASP A 78 -12.48 2.85 -2.24
CA ASP A 78 -13.57 3.59 -1.60
C ASP A 78 -13.12 4.41 -0.39
N ILE A 79 -11.86 4.24 0.03
CA ILE A 79 -11.28 5.04 1.10
C ILE A 79 -11.03 6.44 0.54
N PRO A 80 -11.61 7.50 1.14
CA PRO A 80 -11.41 8.85 0.66
C PRO A 80 -10.07 9.42 1.19
N PRO A 81 -9.40 10.31 0.43
CA PRO A 81 -8.09 10.85 0.80
C PRO A 81 -8.10 11.69 2.09
N GLU A 82 -9.27 12.13 2.55
CA GLU A 82 -9.43 12.81 3.84
C GLU A 82 -9.20 11.88 5.05
N LYS A 83 -9.33 10.56 4.86
CA LYS A 83 -9.11 9.55 5.91
C LYS A 83 -7.71 8.93 5.87
N VAL A 84 -7.19 8.68 4.67
CA VAL A 84 -5.90 8.01 4.46
C VAL A 84 -5.17 8.73 3.34
N ILE A 85 -3.87 8.96 3.48
CA ILE A 85 -3.10 9.63 2.43
C ILE A 85 -3.11 8.76 1.17
N HIS A 86 -3.44 9.36 0.04
CA HIS A 86 -3.33 8.74 -1.27
C HIS A 86 -2.05 9.19 -1.93
N SER A 87 -1.07 8.30 -2.09
CA SER A 87 0.12 8.54 -2.91
C SER A 87 -0.19 8.17 -4.36
N ASN A 88 0.18 9.01 -5.32
CA ASN A 88 -0.23 8.86 -6.72
C ASN A 88 1.00 8.75 -7.63
N VAL A 89 1.03 7.70 -8.44
CA VAL A 89 2.10 7.47 -9.41
C VAL A 89 1.55 7.05 -10.77
N MET A 90 2.23 7.51 -11.82
CA MET A 90 2.06 6.98 -13.17
C MET A 90 3.11 5.91 -13.42
N LEU A 91 2.67 4.79 -13.97
CA LEU A 91 3.54 3.79 -14.56
C LEU A 91 3.52 3.92 -16.08
N ASP A 92 4.65 3.61 -16.69
CA ASP A 92 4.77 3.45 -18.15
C ASP A 92 5.58 2.20 -18.47
N ARG A 93 5.55 1.79 -19.74
CA ARG A 93 6.20 0.60 -20.25
C ARG A 93 7.63 0.93 -20.67
N PHE A 94 8.59 0.39 -19.92
CA PHE A 94 10.01 0.53 -20.22
C PHE A 94 10.57 -0.78 -20.75
N GLN A 95 11.37 -0.68 -21.82
CA GLN A 95 12.08 -1.83 -22.37
C GLN A 95 13.13 -2.34 -21.38
N VAL A 96 13.17 -3.65 -21.16
CA VAL A 96 14.24 -4.29 -20.40
C VAL A 96 15.52 -4.27 -21.23
N ARG A 97 16.66 -3.91 -20.60
CA ARG A 97 17.94 -3.83 -21.30
C ARG A 97 18.28 -5.19 -21.92
N GLY A 98 18.41 -5.22 -23.26
CA GLY A 98 18.79 -6.42 -23.99
C GLY A 98 17.65 -7.39 -24.33
N GLY A 99 16.38 -6.99 -24.16
CA GLY A 99 15.22 -7.78 -24.56
C GLY A 99 14.13 -6.93 -25.22
N GLU A 100 13.12 -7.60 -25.79
CA GLU A 100 11.90 -6.95 -26.31
C GLU A 100 10.80 -6.78 -25.26
N GLU A 101 10.96 -7.44 -24.11
CA GLU A 101 10.04 -7.37 -22.99
C GLU A 101 9.94 -5.93 -22.45
N LYS A 102 8.69 -5.52 -22.18
CA LYS A 102 8.39 -4.25 -21.53
C LYS A 102 7.84 -4.51 -20.15
N VAL A 103 8.37 -3.78 -19.16
CA VAL A 103 7.91 -3.82 -17.77
C VAL A 103 7.31 -2.48 -17.38
N LEU A 104 6.34 -2.50 -16.49
CA LEU A 104 5.82 -1.28 -15.88
C LEU A 104 6.85 -0.73 -14.88
N ARG A 105 7.18 0.55 -15.00
CA ARG A 105 7.99 1.28 -14.01
C ARG A 105 7.38 2.65 -13.77
N ILE A 106 7.68 3.24 -12.63
CA ILE A 106 7.29 4.61 -12.31
C ILE A 106 7.88 5.54 -13.37
N SER A 107 7.01 6.20 -14.13
CA SER A 107 7.39 7.25 -15.08
C SER A 107 7.27 8.63 -14.46
N LYS A 108 6.31 8.81 -13.53
CA LYS A 108 6.07 10.07 -12.86
C LYS A 108 5.45 9.87 -11.48
N SER A 109 5.98 10.58 -10.48
CA SER A 109 5.27 10.79 -9.21
C SER A 109 4.36 12.01 -9.32
N PHE A 110 3.10 11.86 -8.93
CA PHE A 110 2.11 12.94 -8.86
C PHE A 110 1.96 13.52 -7.44
N GLY A 111 2.81 13.09 -6.50
CA GLY A 111 2.70 13.47 -5.11
C GLY A 111 1.53 12.78 -4.42
N TYR A 112 0.93 13.45 -3.44
CA TYR A 112 -0.08 12.87 -2.58
C TYR A 112 -1.35 13.74 -2.49
N ILE A 113 -2.45 13.11 -2.11
CA ILE A 113 -3.72 13.76 -1.74
C ILE A 113 -4.00 13.31 -0.30
N GLY A 114 -4.31 14.25 0.58
CA GLY A 114 -4.53 13.96 2.00
C GLY A 114 -5.47 14.98 2.63
N SER A 115 -5.67 14.85 3.94
CA SER A 115 -6.44 15.82 4.72
C SER A 115 -5.85 17.23 4.57
N GLY A 116 -6.73 18.23 4.42
CA GLY A 116 -6.32 19.64 4.28
C GLY A 116 -5.60 20.21 5.52
N SER A 117 -5.55 19.47 6.63
CA SER A 117 -4.80 19.83 7.85
C SER A 117 -3.30 19.55 7.73
N GLY A 118 -2.84 18.87 6.67
CA GLY A 118 -1.41 18.64 6.40
C GLY A 118 -0.79 17.47 7.18
N SER A 119 -1.57 16.75 7.99
CA SER A 119 -1.13 15.57 8.76
C SER A 119 -2.04 14.37 8.48
N PRO A 120 -1.48 13.17 8.21
CA PRO A 120 -2.28 11.95 8.09
C PRO A 120 -3.13 11.72 9.34
N GLN A 121 -4.34 11.19 9.16
CA GLN A 121 -5.14 10.73 10.28
C GLN A 121 -4.51 9.44 10.79
N SER A 122 -4.13 9.41 12.08
CA SER A 122 -3.63 8.19 12.71
C SER A 122 -4.73 7.12 12.70
N LEU A 123 -4.43 5.95 12.11
CA LEU A 123 -5.28 4.77 12.19
C LEU A 123 -4.73 3.84 13.28
N PRO A 124 -5.37 3.76 14.45
CA PRO A 124 -4.88 2.91 15.52
C PRO A 124 -4.94 1.43 15.10
N PRO A 125 -4.05 0.58 15.63
CA PRO A 125 -4.17 -0.88 15.48
C PRO A 125 -5.50 -1.41 16.02
N GLU A 126 -5.95 -2.55 15.50
CA GLU A 126 -7.20 -3.20 15.96
C GLU A 126 -7.17 -3.71 17.41
N HIS A 127 -5.98 -3.87 18.01
CA HIS A 127 -5.80 -4.39 19.37
C HIS A 127 -4.87 -3.51 20.20
N ASP A 128 -5.14 -3.48 21.52
CA ASP A 128 -4.42 -2.65 22.48
C ASP A 128 -2.92 -2.98 22.56
N PHE A 129 -2.12 -1.92 22.61
CA PHE A 129 -0.66 -1.96 22.77
C PHE A 129 -0.20 -2.56 24.10
N GLU A 130 -1.09 -2.66 25.10
CA GLU A 130 -0.73 -3.06 26.47
C GLU A 130 -0.16 -4.48 26.56
N ASP A 131 -0.52 -5.36 25.62
CA ASP A 131 -0.06 -6.75 25.56
C ASP A 131 1.09 -6.99 24.56
N ALA A 132 1.62 -5.93 23.94
CA ALA A 132 2.63 -6.04 22.89
C ALA A 132 3.99 -6.48 23.45
N ASP A 133 4.55 -7.54 22.89
CA ASP A 133 5.92 -7.98 23.18
C ASP A 133 6.93 -7.26 22.24
N ILE A 134 6.50 -6.89 21.03
CA ILE A 134 7.28 -6.12 20.05
C ILE A 134 6.40 -5.04 19.42
N ILE A 135 6.94 -3.83 19.27
CA ILE A 135 6.32 -2.76 18.49
C ILE A 135 7.20 -2.46 17.28
N VAL A 136 6.61 -2.49 16.09
CA VAL A 136 7.24 -2.07 14.83
C VAL A 136 6.63 -0.74 14.42
N LEU A 137 7.47 0.28 14.31
CA LEU A 137 7.06 1.63 13.94
C LEU A 137 7.40 1.88 12.47
N ASP A 138 6.38 2.11 11.65
CA ASP A 138 6.53 2.62 10.29
C ASP A 138 6.41 4.15 10.32
N ASP A 139 7.56 4.82 10.42
CA ASP A 139 7.64 6.27 10.46
C ASP A 139 8.12 6.82 9.12
N ALA A 140 7.24 7.54 8.43
CA ALA A 140 7.55 8.25 7.20
C ALA A 140 8.20 9.64 7.45
N GLY A 141 8.63 9.91 8.68
CA GLY A 141 9.21 11.18 9.11
C GLY A 141 8.16 12.23 9.48
N ASN A 142 6.91 11.81 9.72
CA ASN A 142 5.79 12.69 10.07
C ASN A 142 5.66 12.93 11.58
N GLY A 143 6.53 12.30 12.38
CA GLY A 143 6.47 12.33 13.83
C GLY A 143 5.51 11.27 14.36
N PHE A 144 5.91 10.64 15.47
CA PHE A 144 5.15 9.62 16.18
C PHE A 144 4.59 10.19 17.50
#